data_AF-A0A931RX96-F1
#
_entry.id   AF-A0A931RX96-F1
#
_cell.length_a   1.000
_cell.length_b   1.000
_cell.length_c   1.000
_cell.angle_alpha   90.00
_cell.angle_beta   90.00
_cell.angle_gamma   90.00
#
_symmetry.space_group_name_H-M   'P 1'
#
loop_
_entity.id
_entity.type
_entity.pdbx_description
1 polymer ?
#
loop_
_entity_poly.entity_id
_entity_poly.type
_entity_poly.pdbx_seq_one_letter_code
_entity_poly.pdbx_strand_id
1 'polypeptide(L)'
;MAEPAAPNKETPPAPAKKNLLGGQKEILSYQAIIVLSLLVALLSGYTAAYRYVKTVDAEEPAPVLIKRGPVAPKEEKPTVSVQPPAPKPAPAQATPPSLDLEKAKTATDVHALLPRNILFTYINYRSKKVELAGDFNEWKGLEMKKEKPGVWRARLSVAPGIYKYNFISDGKKVTDPYNPRREKSASILIVEPMEQKR
;
A
#
# COMPACT_ATOMS: atom_id res chain seq x y z
N MET A 1 91.07 8.76 41.13
CA MET A 1 89.82 9.22 40.49
C MET A 1 89.96 9.02 38.99
N ALA A 2 89.25 8.04 38.43
CA ALA A 2 88.84 7.95 37.03
C ALA A 2 87.81 6.80 36.93
N GLU A 3 86.82 6.99 36.07
CA GLU A 3 85.44 6.54 36.13
C GLU A 3 85.21 5.17 35.44
N PRO A 4 84.26 4.32 35.90
CA PRO A 4 83.96 3.06 35.23
C PRO A 4 83.19 3.29 33.92
N ALA A 5 83.57 2.54 32.88
CA ALA A 5 82.99 2.59 31.53
C ALA A 5 81.47 2.40 31.53
N ALA A 6 80.75 3.35 30.94
CA ALA A 6 79.31 3.25 30.70
C ALA A 6 79.00 2.19 29.61
N PRO A 7 77.93 1.39 29.76
CA PRO A 7 77.52 0.44 28.74
C PRO A 7 76.98 1.17 27.50
N ASN A 8 77.42 0.74 26.32
CA ASN A 8 76.94 1.22 25.02
C ASN A 8 75.41 1.14 24.96
N LYS A 9 74.74 2.29 24.82
CA LYS A 9 73.32 2.37 24.50
C LYS A 9 73.14 1.93 23.05
N GLU A 10 72.68 0.71 22.84
CA GLU A 10 72.12 0.32 21.54
C GLU A 10 70.94 1.26 21.25
N THR A 11 71.05 1.99 20.15
CA THR A 11 69.97 2.86 19.67
C THR A 11 68.90 1.97 19.05
N PRO A 12 67.62 2.06 19.46
CA PRO A 12 66.58 1.23 18.84
C PRO A 12 66.46 1.57 17.35
N PRO A 13 66.25 0.57 16.47
CA PRO A 13 66.12 0.82 15.04
C PRO A 13 64.93 1.74 14.77
N ALA A 14 65.14 2.73 13.90
CA ALA A 14 64.10 3.66 13.48
C ALA A 14 62.85 2.91 12.98
N PRO A 15 61.62 3.39 13.28
CA PRO A 15 60.42 2.70 12.86
C PRO A 15 60.32 2.70 11.33
N ALA A 16 60.22 1.50 10.75
CA ALA A 16 60.00 1.32 9.33
C ALA A 16 58.73 2.07 8.89
N LYS A 17 58.88 2.99 7.93
CA LYS A 17 57.75 3.67 7.28
C LYS A 17 56.97 2.63 6.48
N LYS A 18 55.94 2.05 7.09
CA LYS A 18 54.97 1.21 6.37
C LYS A 18 54.31 2.09 5.32
N ASN A 19 54.48 1.71 4.05
CA ASN A 19 53.85 2.37 2.92
C ASN A 19 52.33 2.39 3.10
N LEU A 20 51.80 3.54 3.53
CA LEU A 20 50.38 3.81 3.76
C LEU A 20 49.61 4.04 2.44
N LEU A 21 50.03 3.40 1.35
CA LEU A 21 49.53 3.64 -0.01
C LEU A 21 48.78 2.44 -0.60
N GLY A 22 48.44 1.45 0.23
CA GLY A 22 47.66 0.27 -0.15
C GLY A 22 46.15 0.42 0.05
N GLY A 23 45.71 1.16 1.07
CA GLY A 23 44.28 1.30 1.41
C GLY A 23 43.57 2.47 0.71
N GLN A 24 44.30 3.42 0.14
CA GLN A 24 43.70 4.61 -0.48
C GLN A 24 43.04 4.28 -1.83
N LYS A 25 43.51 3.23 -2.52
CA LYS A 25 43.01 2.82 -3.85
C LYS A 25 41.63 2.15 -3.78
N GLU A 26 41.37 1.41 -2.71
CA GLU A 26 40.08 0.72 -2.46
C GLU A 26 38.98 1.70 -2.01
N ILE A 27 39.31 2.69 -1.19
CA ILE A 27 38.32 3.69 -0.72
C ILE A 27 37.87 4.60 -1.87
N LEU A 28 38.79 4.95 -2.77
CA LEU A 28 38.48 5.68 -4.02
C LEU A 28 37.53 4.88 -4.94
N SER A 29 37.63 3.53 -4.95
CA SER A 29 36.73 2.65 -5.71
C SER A 29 35.29 2.68 -5.18
N TYR A 30 35.08 2.58 -3.86
CA TYR A 30 33.72 2.60 -3.29
C TYR A 30 33.00 3.94 -3.45
N GLN A 31 33.72 5.05 -3.29
CA GLN A 31 33.16 6.38 -3.54
C GLN A 31 32.76 6.53 -5.03
N ALA A 32 33.57 6.00 -5.96
CA ALA A 32 33.22 5.96 -7.38
C ALA A 32 31.99 5.08 -7.67
N ILE A 33 31.86 3.92 -7.03
CA ILE A 33 30.70 3.02 -7.18
C ILE A 33 29.42 3.67 -6.62
N ILE A 34 29.49 4.36 -5.47
CA ILE A 34 28.35 5.07 -4.90
C ILE A 34 27.90 6.21 -5.80
N VAL A 35 28.84 7.04 -6.29
CA VAL A 35 28.52 8.14 -7.22
C VAL A 35 27.94 7.60 -8.53
N LEU A 36 28.50 6.52 -9.08
CA LEU A 36 27.96 5.87 -10.27
C LEU A 36 26.55 5.31 -10.03
N SER A 37 26.29 4.71 -8.87
CA SER A 37 24.98 4.19 -8.49
C SER A 37 23.94 5.32 -8.34
N LEU A 38 24.33 6.45 -7.76
CA LEU A 38 23.49 7.64 -7.66
C LEU A 38 23.22 8.27 -9.02
N LEU A 39 24.21 8.33 -9.92
CA LEU A 39 24.02 8.80 -11.29
C LEU A 39 23.11 7.88 -12.10
N VAL A 40 23.25 6.56 -11.96
CA VAL A 40 22.35 5.58 -12.60
C VAL A 40 20.93 5.70 -12.06
N ALA A 41 20.74 5.87 -10.75
CA ALA A 41 19.44 6.10 -10.15
C ALA A 41 18.80 7.42 -10.64
N LEU A 42 19.59 8.48 -10.77
CA LEU A 42 19.16 9.76 -11.32
C LEU A 42 18.82 9.66 -12.82
N LEU A 43 19.61 8.96 -13.64
CA LEU A 43 19.31 8.73 -15.06
C LEU A 43 18.04 7.88 -15.25
N SER A 44 17.85 6.85 -14.42
CA SER A 44 16.63 6.02 -14.44
C SER A 44 15.39 6.82 -14.03
N GLY A 45 15.50 7.63 -12.96
CA GLY A 45 14.44 8.55 -12.54
C GLY A 45 14.15 9.63 -13.58
N TYR A 46 15.20 10.17 -14.22
CA TYR A 46 15.11 11.17 -15.28
C TYR A 46 14.45 10.60 -16.54
N THR A 47 14.71 9.33 -16.90
CA THR A 47 14.07 8.66 -18.04
C THR A 47 12.56 8.48 -17.82
N ALA A 48 12.12 8.16 -16.60
CA ALA A 48 10.70 8.05 -16.26
C ALA A 48 9.99 9.41 -16.29
N ALA A 49 10.64 10.46 -15.77
CA ALA A 49 10.13 11.83 -15.84
C ALA A 49 10.08 12.36 -17.28
N TYR A 50 11.10 12.09 -18.09
CA TYR A 50 11.16 12.51 -19.50
C TYR A 50 10.13 11.79 -20.38
N ARG A 51 9.87 10.51 -20.11
CA ARG A 51 8.75 9.76 -20.73
C ARG A 51 7.40 10.32 -20.32
N TYR A 52 7.25 10.74 -19.05
CA TYR A 52 6.01 11.34 -18.56
C TYR A 52 5.73 12.68 -19.25
N VAL A 53 6.71 13.61 -19.26
CA VAL A 53 6.55 14.94 -19.88
C VAL A 53 6.31 14.85 -21.38
N LYS A 54 7.04 13.99 -22.11
CA LYS A 54 6.86 13.83 -23.57
C LYS A 54 5.49 13.27 -23.98
N THR A 55 4.74 12.66 -23.04
CA THR A 55 3.38 12.16 -23.29
C THR A 55 2.28 13.17 -22.97
N VAL A 56 2.60 14.34 -22.41
CA VAL A 56 1.60 15.39 -22.08
C VAL A 56 1.47 16.45 -23.17
N ASP A 57 2.47 16.57 -24.06
CA ASP A 57 2.50 17.60 -25.12
C ASP A 57 1.94 17.13 -26.49
N ALA A 58 1.37 15.92 -26.57
CA ALA A 58 0.73 15.45 -27.79
C ALA A 58 -0.75 15.18 -27.52
N GLU A 59 -1.57 16.14 -27.97
CA GLU A 59 -3.02 16.06 -28.20
C GLU A 59 -3.92 16.73 -27.14
N GLU A 60 -3.90 18.07 -27.14
CA GLU A 60 -5.05 18.88 -26.77
C GLU A 60 -5.97 19.00 -28.00
N PRO A 61 -7.14 18.34 -28.06
CA PRO A 61 -8.14 18.70 -29.06
C PRO A 61 -8.77 20.04 -28.66
N ALA A 62 -8.65 21.04 -29.54
CA ALA A 62 -9.23 22.37 -29.40
C ALA A 62 -10.72 22.33 -29.00
N PRO A 63 -11.22 23.32 -28.24
CA PRO A 63 -12.63 23.36 -27.84
C PRO A 63 -13.50 23.53 -29.09
N VAL A 64 -14.24 22.48 -29.44
CA VAL A 64 -15.28 22.57 -30.47
C VAL A 64 -16.39 23.48 -29.94
N LEU A 65 -16.47 24.68 -30.50
CA LEU A 65 -17.55 25.63 -30.29
C LEU A 65 -18.85 25.09 -30.91
N ILE A 66 -19.57 24.21 -30.20
CA ILE A 66 -20.88 23.73 -30.66
C ILE A 66 -21.92 24.82 -30.42
N LYS A 67 -22.37 25.45 -31.52
CA LYS A 67 -23.57 26.30 -31.54
C LYS A 67 -24.76 25.49 -31.02
N ARG A 68 -25.33 25.89 -29.89
CA ARG A 68 -26.61 25.36 -29.38
C ARG A 68 -27.75 25.83 -30.30
N GLY A 69 -28.24 24.94 -31.16
CA GLY A 69 -29.59 25.04 -31.75
C GLY A 69 -30.63 24.47 -30.78
N PRO A 70 -31.91 24.91 -30.84
CA PRO A 70 -32.91 24.48 -29.87
C PRO A 70 -33.41 23.09 -30.23
N VAL A 71 -33.24 22.12 -29.32
CA VAL A 71 -33.96 20.85 -29.40
C VAL A 71 -34.88 20.77 -28.19
N ALA A 72 -36.17 20.98 -28.48
CA ALA A 72 -37.30 20.88 -27.57
C ALA A 72 -37.43 19.47 -26.96
N PRO A 73 -38.12 19.31 -25.83
CA PRO A 73 -38.17 18.07 -25.07
C PRO A 73 -39.10 17.05 -25.74
N LYS A 74 -38.65 15.80 -25.87
CA LYS A 74 -39.55 14.66 -25.98
C LYS A 74 -39.31 13.74 -24.79
N GLU A 75 -40.26 13.79 -23.86
CA GLU A 75 -40.55 12.69 -22.95
C GLU A 75 -40.84 11.43 -23.75
N GLU A 76 -40.08 10.37 -23.51
CA GLU A 76 -40.56 9.00 -23.67
C GLU A 76 -39.97 8.15 -22.53
N LYS A 77 -40.82 7.80 -21.56
CA LYS A 77 -40.74 6.60 -20.72
C LYS A 77 -41.89 5.69 -21.23
N PRO A 78 -41.84 4.34 -21.20
CA PRO A 78 -40.93 3.52 -20.39
C PRO A 78 -40.41 2.18 -21.02
N THR A 79 -39.48 1.56 -20.28
CA THR A 79 -39.26 0.10 -20.16
C THR A 79 -38.38 -0.63 -21.19
N VAL A 80 -37.09 -0.81 -20.86
CA VAL A 80 -36.46 -2.15 -20.85
C VAL A 80 -35.64 -2.29 -19.57
N SER A 81 -36.13 -3.20 -18.72
CA SER A 81 -35.47 -3.76 -17.55
C SER A 81 -34.21 -4.53 -17.98
N VAL A 82 -33.02 -4.07 -17.58
CA VAL A 82 -31.88 -4.97 -17.42
C VAL A 82 -31.96 -5.48 -15.99
N GLN A 83 -32.52 -6.68 -15.85
CA GLN A 83 -32.49 -7.45 -14.62
C GLN A 83 -31.06 -7.49 -14.07
N PRO A 84 -30.87 -7.27 -12.76
CA PRO A 84 -29.63 -7.65 -12.09
C PRO A 84 -29.33 -9.12 -12.42
N PRO A 85 -28.08 -9.51 -12.71
CA PRO A 85 -27.78 -10.93 -12.80
C PRO A 85 -28.20 -11.57 -11.46
N ALA A 86 -29.07 -12.58 -11.57
CA ALA A 86 -29.71 -13.28 -10.48
C ALA A 86 -28.71 -13.64 -9.35
N PRO A 87 -29.18 -13.67 -8.09
CA PRO A 87 -28.35 -13.98 -6.93
C PRO A 87 -27.84 -15.41 -7.08
N LYS A 88 -26.53 -15.56 -7.33
CA LYS A 88 -25.89 -16.85 -7.10
C LYS A 88 -25.86 -17.08 -5.58
N PRO A 89 -26.27 -18.26 -5.11
CA PRO A 89 -26.44 -18.53 -3.70
C PRO A 89 -25.11 -18.26 -3.01
N ALA A 90 -25.15 -17.39 -2.00
CA ALA A 90 -24.16 -17.46 -0.93
C ALA A 90 -24.03 -18.95 -0.57
N PRO A 91 -22.83 -19.57 -0.65
CA PRO A 91 -22.62 -20.79 0.10
C PRO A 91 -22.97 -20.43 1.55
N ALA A 92 -24.02 -21.06 2.03
CA ALA A 92 -24.55 -21.06 3.37
C ALA A 92 -23.85 -20.14 4.39
N GLN A 93 -24.62 -19.15 4.87
CA GLN A 93 -24.47 -18.54 6.19
C GLN A 93 -23.19 -17.70 6.42
N ALA A 94 -23.30 -16.41 6.08
CA ALA A 94 -22.79 -15.38 6.98
C ALA A 94 -24.00 -14.71 7.66
N THR A 95 -24.81 -15.51 8.36
CA THR A 95 -25.16 -15.09 9.72
C THR A 95 -23.82 -14.67 10.33
N PRO A 96 -23.68 -13.51 11.01
CA PRO A 96 -22.58 -13.40 11.97
C PRO A 96 -22.57 -14.73 12.73
N PRO A 97 -21.42 -15.40 12.96
CA PRO A 97 -21.43 -16.60 13.77
C PRO A 97 -22.28 -16.25 14.97
N SER A 98 -23.47 -16.85 15.06
CA SER A 98 -24.30 -16.72 16.24
C SER A 98 -23.53 -17.56 17.23
N LEU A 99 -22.45 -16.98 17.77
CA LEU A 99 -21.95 -17.29 19.07
C LEU A 99 -23.18 -17.07 19.93
N ASP A 100 -23.82 -18.17 20.31
CA ASP A 100 -24.96 -18.19 21.19
C ASP A 100 -24.69 -17.21 22.34
N LEU A 101 -25.24 -15.99 22.24
CA LEU A 101 -24.93 -14.92 23.20
C LEU A 101 -25.39 -15.33 24.60
N GLU A 102 -26.30 -16.30 24.68
CA GLU A 102 -26.80 -16.91 25.91
C GLU A 102 -25.77 -17.82 26.63
N LYS A 103 -24.69 -18.24 25.96
CA LYS A 103 -23.66 -19.13 26.52
C LYS A 103 -22.37 -18.41 26.95
N ALA A 104 -22.29 -17.08 26.84
CA ALA A 104 -21.15 -16.31 27.32
C ALA A 104 -21.22 -16.13 28.86
N LYS A 105 -20.90 -17.19 29.61
CA LYS A 105 -20.92 -17.18 31.09
C LYS A 105 -19.69 -16.55 31.75
N THR A 106 -18.77 -15.93 31.00
CA THR A 106 -17.53 -15.37 31.57
C THR A 106 -17.05 -14.12 30.84
N ALA A 107 -16.60 -13.10 31.59
CA ALA A 107 -16.08 -11.82 31.06
C ALA A 107 -14.86 -11.97 30.13
N THR A 108 -14.16 -13.10 30.20
CA THR A 108 -13.02 -13.44 29.34
C THR A 108 -13.46 -13.72 27.89
N ASP A 109 -14.61 -14.35 27.67
CA ASP A 109 -15.12 -14.63 26.32
C ASP A 109 -15.61 -13.35 25.63
N VAL A 110 -16.13 -12.39 26.41
CA VAL A 110 -16.62 -11.12 25.87
C VAL A 110 -15.50 -10.31 25.22
N HIS A 111 -14.30 -10.28 25.83
CA HIS A 111 -13.16 -9.55 25.26
C HIS A 111 -12.68 -10.15 23.93
N ALA A 112 -12.69 -11.48 23.81
CA ALA A 112 -12.29 -12.16 22.60
C ALA A 112 -13.17 -11.80 21.39
N LEU A 113 -14.43 -11.41 21.64
CA LEU A 113 -15.43 -11.05 20.63
C LEU A 113 -15.50 -9.55 20.32
N LEU A 114 -14.68 -8.72 20.97
CA LEU A 114 -14.73 -7.28 20.76
C LEU A 114 -14.27 -6.90 19.34
N PRO A 115 -14.98 -5.96 18.69
CA PRO A 115 -14.57 -5.41 17.40
C PRO A 115 -13.15 -4.83 17.38
N ARG A 116 -12.51 -4.97 16.23
CA ARG A 116 -11.14 -4.52 15.96
C ARG A 116 -11.18 -3.35 14.98
N ASN A 117 -10.40 -2.30 15.27
CA ASN A 117 -10.23 -1.19 14.34
C ASN A 117 -9.25 -1.59 13.22
N ILE A 118 -9.78 -1.84 12.04
CA ILE A 118 -9.03 -2.22 10.85
C ILE A 118 -8.85 -1.01 9.94
N LEU A 119 -7.61 -0.75 9.52
CA LEU A 119 -7.28 0.27 8.53
C LEU A 119 -7.18 -0.37 7.15
N PHE A 120 -8.11 -0.03 6.27
CA PHE A 120 -8.04 -0.37 4.86
C PHE A 120 -7.24 0.70 4.13
N THR A 121 -6.30 0.28 3.29
CA THR A 121 -5.51 1.16 2.44
C THR A 121 -5.59 0.70 0.99
N TYR A 122 -5.92 1.60 0.08
CA TYR A 122 -5.91 1.36 -1.36
C TYR A 122 -5.03 2.38 -2.06
N ILE A 123 -4.20 1.93 -3.01
CA ILE A 123 -3.23 2.76 -3.72
C ILE A 123 -3.58 2.82 -5.19
N ASN A 124 -4.00 3.99 -5.67
CA ASN A 124 -4.23 4.30 -7.07
C ASN A 124 -4.27 5.81 -7.31
N TYR A 125 -3.32 6.31 -8.11
CA TYR A 125 -3.13 7.73 -8.41
C TYR A 125 -4.17 8.30 -9.39
N ARG A 126 -4.80 7.45 -10.21
CA ARG A 126 -5.78 7.86 -11.23
C ARG A 126 -7.20 7.93 -10.70
N SER A 127 -7.48 7.27 -9.57
CA SER A 127 -8.81 7.24 -9.00
C SER A 127 -9.28 8.62 -8.62
N LYS A 128 -10.55 8.93 -8.92
CA LYS A 128 -11.22 10.15 -8.46
C LYS A 128 -12.09 9.89 -7.24
N LYS A 129 -12.68 8.69 -7.17
CA LYS A 129 -13.46 8.18 -6.05
C LYS A 129 -13.07 6.74 -5.74
N VAL A 130 -12.98 6.41 -4.46
CA VAL A 130 -12.79 5.04 -3.99
C VAL A 130 -13.75 4.75 -2.87
N GLU A 131 -14.43 3.61 -2.96
CA GLU A 131 -15.32 3.09 -1.93
C GLU A 131 -14.87 1.70 -1.50
N LEU A 132 -15.19 1.33 -0.26
CA LEU A 132 -14.98 0.01 0.31
C LEU A 132 -16.32 -0.70 0.44
N ALA A 133 -16.42 -1.92 -0.08
CA ALA A 133 -17.61 -2.76 0.03
C ALA A 133 -17.21 -4.18 0.44
N GLY A 134 -17.89 -4.74 1.42
CA GLY A 134 -17.66 -6.09 1.91
C GLY A 134 -18.76 -6.60 2.82
N ASP A 135 -18.56 -7.78 3.38
CA ASP A 135 -19.58 -8.44 4.20
C ASP A 135 -19.95 -7.63 5.46
N PHE A 136 -18.99 -6.91 6.05
CA PHE A 136 -19.18 -6.07 7.23
C PHE A 136 -20.04 -4.82 7.00
N ASN A 137 -20.32 -4.44 5.76
CA ASN A 137 -21.21 -3.33 5.42
C ASN A 137 -22.26 -3.71 4.38
N GLU A 138 -22.62 -4.99 4.33
CA GLU A 138 -23.62 -5.53 3.39
C GLU A 138 -23.35 -5.13 1.93
N TRP A 139 -22.07 -5.04 1.56
CA TRP A 139 -21.64 -4.61 0.23
C TRP A 139 -22.10 -3.19 -0.18
N LYS A 140 -22.53 -2.37 0.78
CA LYS A 140 -22.82 -0.94 0.55
C LYS A 140 -21.49 -0.19 0.41
N GLY A 141 -21.36 0.63 -0.62
CA GLY A 141 -20.13 1.40 -0.86
C GLY A 141 -19.88 2.42 0.26
N LEU A 142 -18.81 2.24 1.02
CA LEU A 142 -18.34 3.21 2.01
C LEU A 142 -17.22 4.06 1.39
N GLU A 143 -17.46 5.35 1.23
CA GLU A 143 -16.46 6.25 0.65
C GLU A 143 -15.18 6.32 1.49
N MET A 144 -14.03 6.14 0.84
CA MET A 144 -12.71 6.20 1.44
C MET A 144 -12.13 7.61 1.35
N LYS A 145 -11.38 8.02 2.37
CA LYS A 145 -10.74 9.34 2.39
C LYS A 145 -9.41 9.29 1.65
N LYS A 146 -9.17 10.26 0.77
CA LYS A 146 -7.86 10.47 0.13
C LYS A 146 -6.95 11.21 1.10
N GLU A 147 -5.93 10.53 1.65
CA GLU A 147 -4.98 11.14 2.59
C GLU A 147 -3.75 11.74 1.89
N LYS A 148 -3.30 11.12 0.80
CA LYS A 148 -2.16 11.56 -0.03
C LYS A 148 -2.48 11.31 -1.50
N PRO A 149 -1.74 11.91 -2.45
CA PRO A 149 -1.87 11.57 -3.86
C PRO A 149 -1.81 10.05 -4.08
N GLY A 150 -2.93 9.51 -4.53
CA GLY A 150 -3.10 8.08 -4.79
C GLY A 150 -3.28 7.17 -3.57
N VAL A 151 -3.34 7.68 -2.34
CA VAL A 151 -3.53 6.86 -1.13
C VAL A 151 -4.91 7.11 -0.53
N TRP A 152 -5.72 6.06 -0.49
CA TRP A 152 -7.09 6.04 0.00
C TRP A 152 -7.17 5.21 1.27
N ARG A 153 -7.83 5.72 2.32
CA ARG A 153 -7.94 5.07 3.62
C ARG A 153 -9.35 5.10 4.19
N ALA A 154 -9.71 4.02 4.86
CA ALA A 154 -10.91 3.91 5.69
C ALA A 154 -10.60 3.10 6.94
N ARG A 155 -11.13 3.53 8.09
CA ARG A 155 -11.02 2.80 9.36
C ARG A 155 -12.40 2.29 9.74
N LEU A 156 -12.51 0.99 10.00
CA LEU A 156 -13.77 0.36 10.42
C LEU A 156 -13.53 -0.51 11.64
N SER A 157 -14.52 -0.53 12.52
CA SER A 157 -14.61 -1.47 13.63
C SER A 157 -15.27 -2.75 13.13
N VAL A 158 -14.52 -3.85 13.06
CA VAL A 158 -14.97 -5.13 12.49
C VAL A 158 -14.82 -6.22 13.56
N ALA A 159 -15.89 -6.97 13.82
CA ALA A 159 -15.83 -8.09 14.76
C ALA A 159 -14.84 -9.17 14.29
N PRO A 160 -14.33 -10.02 15.19
CA PRO A 160 -13.58 -11.21 14.82
C PRO A 160 -14.39 -12.10 13.86
N GLY A 161 -13.73 -12.61 12.82
CA GLY A 161 -14.38 -13.37 11.76
C GLY A 161 -13.62 -13.36 10.44
N ILE A 162 -14.22 -13.95 9.41
CA ILE A 162 -13.71 -13.98 8.04
C ILE A 162 -14.68 -13.21 7.15
N TYR A 163 -14.17 -12.23 6.40
CA TYR A 163 -14.98 -11.32 5.60
C TYR A 163 -14.44 -11.24 4.18
N LYS A 164 -15.33 -11.19 3.19
CA LYS A 164 -15.01 -10.82 1.81
C LYS A 164 -15.16 -9.31 1.64
N TYR A 165 -14.24 -8.71 0.89
CA TYR A 165 -14.30 -7.29 0.53
C TYR A 165 -13.71 -7.00 -0.85
N ASN A 166 -14.04 -5.84 -1.38
CA ASN A 166 -13.46 -5.25 -2.58
C ASN A 166 -13.40 -3.72 -2.44
N PHE A 167 -12.51 -3.12 -3.22
CA PHE A 167 -12.54 -1.68 -3.49
C PHE A 167 -13.41 -1.41 -4.72
N ILE A 168 -14.07 -0.27 -4.74
CA ILE A 168 -14.78 0.24 -5.91
C ILE A 168 -14.08 1.53 -6.31
N SER A 169 -13.29 1.49 -7.37
CA SER A 169 -12.57 2.65 -7.89
C SER A 169 -13.27 3.20 -9.12
N ASP A 170 -13.76 4.44 -9.04
CA ASP A 170 -14.52 5.10 -10.12
C ASP A 170 -15.65 4.21 -10.67
N GLY A 171 -16.38 3.54 -9.78
CA GLY A 171 -17.48 2.62 -10.12
C GLY A 171 -17.06 1.21 -10.54
N LYS A 172 -15.75 0.92 -10.64
CA LYS A 172 -15.23 -0.40 -11.00
C LYS A 172 -14.80 -1.18 -9.78
N LYS A 173 -15.29 -2.41 -9.65
CA LYS A 173 -14.90 -3.34 -8.59
C LYS A 173 -13.48 -3.85 -8.80
N VAL A 174 -12.66 -3.81 -7.76
CA VAL A 174 -11.25 -4.19 -7.76
C VAL A 174 -10.93 -4.96 -6.48
N THR A 175 -10.30 -6.14 -6.61
CA THR A 175 -9.74 -6.87 -5.47
C THR A 175 -8.49 -6.16 -4.96
N ASP A 176 -8.22 -6.23 -3.66
CA ASP A 176 -6.99 -5.72 -3.08
C ASP A 176 -5.74 -6.41 -3.71
N PRO A 177 -4.92 -5.67 -4.48
CA PRO A 177 -3.76 -6.24 -5.15
C PRO A 177 -2.66 -6.65 -4.16
N TYR A 178 -2.63 -6.05 -2.97
CA TYR A 178 -1.63 -6.27 -1.94
C TYR A 178 -2.07 -7.31 -0.89
N ASN A 179 -3.32 -7.75 -0.93
CA ASN A 179 -3.78 -8.86 -0.12
C ASN A 179 -3.52 -10.19 -0.86
N PRO A 180 -2.66 -11.09 -0.32
CA PRO A 180 -2.41 -12.40 -0.91
C PRO A 180 -3.58 -13.36 -0.73
N ARG A 181 -4.43 -13.16 0.28
CA ARG A 181 -5.61 -14.00 0.54
C ARG A 181 -6.78 -13.45 -0.26
N ARG A 182 -6.88 -13.87 -1.52
CA ARG A 182 -7.94 -13.43 -2.43
C ARG A 182 -8.45 -14.58 -3.28
N GLU A 183 -9.75 -14.55 -3.54
CA GLU A 183 -10.42 -15.39 -4.53
C GLU A 183 -10.49 -14.63 -5.86
N LYS A 184 -11.02 -15.27 -6.91
CA LYS A 184 -11.19 -14.63 -8.23
C LYS A 184 -12.02 -13.34 -8.21
N SER A 185 -12.90 -13.18 -7.22
CA SER A 185 -13.91 -12.10 -7.18
C SER A 185 -13.87 -11.21 -5.93
N ALA A 186 -13.03 -11.52 -4.94
CA ALA A 186 -12.95 -10.79 -3.68
C ALA A 186 -11.64 -11.02 -2.94
N SER A 187 -11.25 -10.06 -2.11
CA SER A 187 -10.18 -10.21 -1.12
C SER A 187 -10.75 -10.69 0.20
N ILE A 188 -9.97 -11.46 0.96
CA ILE A 188 -10.37 -12.06 2.23
C ILE A 188 -9.67 -11.30 3.37
N LEU A 189 -10.47 -10.78 4.29
CA LEU A 189 -10.04 -10.23 5.56
C LEU A 189 -10.29 -11.26 6.65
N ILE A 190 -9.28 -11.54 7.46
CA ILE A 190 -9.39 -12.38 8.66
C ILE A 190 -9.13 -11.48 9.85
N VAL A 191 -10.09 -11.43 10.77
CA VAL A 191 -9.99 -10.69 12.02
C VAL A 191 -9.94 -11.72 13.13
N GLU A 192 -8.78 -11.86 13.77
CA GLU A 192 -8.59 -12.85 14.83
C GLU A 192 -9.21 -12.38 16.15
N PRO A 193 -9.79 -13.30 16.95
CA PRO A 193 -10.19 -13.02 18.32
C PRO A 193 -9.01 -12.57 19.18
N MET A 194 -9.28 -11.72 20.16
CA MET A 194 -8.25 -11.30 21.11
C MET A 194 -8.04 -12.35 22.18
N GLU A 195 -6.91 -13.04 22.13
CA GLU A 195 -6.51 -13.97 23.17
C GLU A 195 -5.78 -13.20 24.28
N GLN A 196 -6.38 -13.19 25.48
CA GLN A 196 -5.78 -12.50 26.61
C GLN A 196 -4.70 -13.39 27.22
N LYS A 197 -3.43 -13.03 27.00
CA LYS A 197 -2.31 -13.67 27.66
C LYS A 197 -2.41 -13.38 29.16
N ARG A 198 -2.65 -14.43 29.95
CA ARG A 198 -2.63 -14.40 31.42
C ARG A 198 -1.23 -14.06 31.94
#